data_AF-A0A1I3T6Y2-F1
#
_entry.id   AF-A0A1I3T6Y2-F1
#
_cell.length_a   1.000
_cell.length_b   1.000
_cell.length_c   1.000
_cell.angle_alpha   90.00
_cell.angle_beta   90.00
_cell.angle_gamma   90.00
#
_symmetry.space_group_name_H-M   'P 1'
#
loop_
_entity.id
_entity.type
_entity.pdbx_description
1 polymer ?
#
loop_
_entity_poly.entity_id
_entity_poly.type
_entity_poly.pdbx_seq_one_letter_code
_entity_poly.pdbx_strand_id
1 'polypeptide(L)'
;MTVLGIDIGSRSIEVVAMDQGKVVEKRQAPTTFNPVAQLLALLDGLDAGLAVATGYGRKLVQDLDLGFPVETITEIKAHGLGAHHLFPAGRTVLDIGGQDTKALSLLPSGRVGKFEMNDRCAAGTGKFLEYTAQIFQIPVRDFGAYALGGDKPPIINSMCTVFAETEATSLMAQGVRPENIALGLHLSIARRTANMLSRVGLVLPLIFVGGVAHNPCMRQLLSEQTGAVIGETLFIPEEPDMTGALGAALWAESLGAS
;
A
#
# COMPACT_ATOMS: atom_id res chain seq x y z
N MET A 1 -14.97 -24.27 -5.55
CA MET A 1 -13.63 -24.54 -6.08
C MET A 1 -12.81 -23.36 -5.64
N THR A 2 -11.70 -23.61 -4.95
CA THR A 2 -10.87 -22.56 -4.38
C THR A 2 -10.34 -21.66 -5.49
N VAL A 3 -10.37 -20.35 -5.27
CA VAL A 3 -9.75 -19.35 -6.14
C VAL A 3 -8.65 -18.62 -5.39
N LEU A 4 -7.64 -18.15 -6.13
CA LEU A 4 -6.53 -17.41 -5.56
C LEU A 4 -6.50 -15.98 -6.09
N GLY A 5 -6.23 -15.05 -5.18
CA GLY A 5 -5.76 -13.71 -5.51
C GLY A 5 -4.28 -13.60 -5.17
N ILE A 6 -3.48 -13.16 -6.14
CA ILE A 6 -2.04 -13.02 -6.00
C ILE A 6 -1.69 -11.55 -6.25
N ASP A 7 -1.05 -10.88 -5.31
CA ASP A 7 -0.48 -9.55 -5.51
C ASP A 7 1.05 -9.66 -5.46
N ILE A 8 1.72 -9.30 -6.56
CA ILE A 8 3.19 -9.26 -6.60
C ILE A 8 3.62 -7.81 -6.66
N GLY A 9 3.75 -7.23 -5.48
CA GLY A 9 4.27 -5.89 -5.28
C GLY A 9 5.79 -5.84 -5.39
N SER A 10 6.32 -4.63 -5.28
CA SER A 10 7.77 -4.37 -5.32
C SER A 10 8.50 -4.78 -4.03
N ARG A 11 7.78 -5.08 -2.95
CA ARG A 11 8.35 -5.40 -1.62
C ARG A 11 7.82 -6.65 -0.98
N SER A 12 6.60 -7.01 -1.29
CA SER A 12 5.96 -8.19 -0.78
C SER A 12 5.11 -8.82 -1.87
N ILE A 13 4.87 -10.11 -1.68
CA ILE A 13 3.97 -10.95 -2.44
C ILE A 13 2.92 -11.44 -1.47
N GLU A 14 1.66 -11.17 -1.77
CA GLU A 14 0.50 -11.59 -1.00
C GLU A 14 -0.32 -12.60 -1.79
N VAL A 15 -0.75 -13.67 -1.12
CA VAL A 15 -1.67 -14.67 -1.67
C VAL A 15 -2.87 -14.79 -0.75
N VAL A 16 -4.07 -14.67 -1.31
CA VAL A 16 -5.35 -14.88 -0.64
C VAL A 16 -6.07 -16.03 -1.31
N ALA A 17 -6.33 -17.10 -0.58
CA ALA A 17 -7.16 -18.21 -1.03
C ALA A 17 -8.59 -18.02 -0.54
N MET A 18 -9.55 -18.15 -1.46
CA MET A 18 -10.98 -18.06 -1.16
C MET A 18 -11.71 -19.33 -1.60
N ASP A 19 -12.61 -19.82 -0.76
CA ASP A 19 -13.57 -20.85 -1.13
C ASP A 19 -14.97 -20.43 -0.68
N GLN A 20 -15.95 -20.53 -1.58
CA GLN A 20 -17.36 -20.18 -1.34
C GLN A 20 -17.57 -18.81 -0.67
N GLY A 21 -16.93 -17.76 -1.19
CA GLY A 21 -17.07 -16.38 -0.70
C GLY A 21 -16.29 -16.08 0.58
N LYS A 22 -15.49 -17.01 1.08
CA LYS A 22 -14.75 -16.86 2.34
C LYS A 22 -13.27 -17.01 2.11
N VAL A 23 -12.49 -16.13 2.74
CA VAL A 23 -11.04 -16.29 2.83
C VAL A 23 -10.74 -17.47 3.74
N VAL A 24 -10.06 -18.48 3.19
CA VAL A 24 -9.68 -19.70 3.90
C VAL A 24 -8.20 -19.69 4.29
N GLU A 25 -7.37 -18.98 3.53
CA GLU A 25 -5.94 -18.88 3.80
C GLU A 25 -5.36 -17.58 3.26
N LYS A 26 -4.37 -17.04 3.96
CA LYS A 26 -3.58 -15.88 3.54
C LYS A 26 -2.11 -16.20 3.74
N ARG A 27 -1.26 -15.85 2.78
CA ARG A 27 0.19 -16.02 2.88
C ARG A 27 0.91 -14.79 2.33
N GLN A 28 2.07 -14.50 2.89
CA GLN A 28 2.89 -13.36 2.49
C GLN A 28 4.37 -13.72 2.52
N ALA A 29 5.12 -13.24 1.52
CA ALA A 29 6.57 -13.31 1.48
C ALA A 29 7.15 -11.99 0.97
N PRO A 30 8.42 -11.66 1.28
CA PRO A 30 9.08 -10.52 0.67
C PRO A 30 9.31 -10.75 -0.83
N THR A 31 9.16 -9.70 -1.63
CA THR A 31 9.65 -9.68 -3.01
C THR A 31 11.17 -9.57 -2.98
N THR A 32 11.85 -10.62 -3.45
CA THR A 32 13.32 -10.69 -3.49
C THR A 32 13.83 -10.53 -4.93
N PHE A 33 15.12 -10.78 -5.14
CA PHE A 33 15.71 -10.88 -6.49
C PHE A 33 15.10 -12.02 -7.33
N ASN A 34 14.44 -13.01 -6.69
CA ASN A 34 13.75 -14.10 -7.37
C ASN A 34 12.28 -14.17 -6.91
N PRO A 35 11.41 -13.30 -7.44
CA PRO A 35 10.00 -13.25 -7.05
C PRO A 35 9.24 -14.53 -7.40
N VAL A 36 9.62 -15.24 -8.47
CA VAL A 36 8.99 -16.52 -8.85
C VAL A 36 9.21 -17.58 -7.77
N ALA A 37 10.45 -17.73 -7.28
CA ALA A 37 10.74 -18.71 -6.24
C ALA A 37 9.96 -18.42 -4.95
N GLN A 38 9.82 -17.14 -4.58
CA GLN A 38 9.01 -16.74 -3.43
C GLN A 38 7.54 -17.07 -3.64
N LEU A 39 6.99 -16.75 -4.83
CA LEU A 39 5.61 -17.09 -5.17
C LEU A 39 5.37 -18.61 -5.13
N LEU A 40 6.24 -19.42 -5.72
CA LEU A 40 6.07 -20.88 -5.72
C LEU A 40 6.08 -21.45 -4.30
N ALA A 41 6.93 -20.91 -3.41
CA ALA A 41 6.90 -21.28 -2.00
C ALA A 41 5.58 -20.88 -1.30
N LEU A 42 5.01 -19.72 -1.65
CA LEU A 42 3.69 -19.31 -1.17
C LEU A 42 2.57 -20.19 -1.73
N LEU A 43 2.71 -20.72 -2.94
CA LEU A 43 1.70 -21.58 -3.56
C LEU A 43 1.82 -23.06 -3.16
N ASP A 44 2.89 -23.45 -2.46
CA ASP A 44 3.13 -24.85 -2.10
C ASP A 44 1.96 -25.44 -1.29
N GLY A 45 1.39 -26.54 -1.78
CA GLY A 45 0.22 -27.19 -1.18
C GLY A 45 -1.12 -26.48 -1.38
N LEU A 46 -1.18 -25.37 -2.14
CA LEU A 46 -2.45 -24.76 -2.55
C LEU A 46 -2.91 -25.37 -3.89
N ASP A 47 -4.17 -25.80 -3.93
CA ASP A 47 -4.86 -26.20 -5.16
C ASP A 47 -5.98 -25.20 -5.46
N ALA A 48 -6.12 -24.84 -6.73
CA ALA A 48 -7.04 -23.79 -7.15
C ALA A 48 -7.61 -24.06 -8.55
N GLY A 49 -8.85 -23.65 -8.74
CA GLY A 49 -9.48 -23.67 -10.07
C GLY A 49 -9.05 -22.52 -10.97
N LEU A 50 -8.70 -21.40 -10.34
CA LEU A 50 -8.36 -20.15 -11.02
C LEU A 50 -7.55 -19.29 -10.06
N ALA A 51 -6.50 -18.66 -10.58
CA ALA A 51 -5.83 -17.55 -9.91
C ALA A 51 -6.01 -16.25 -10.71
N VAL A 52 -6.12 -15.13 -10.00
CA VAL A 52 -6.02 -13.80 -10.59
C VAL A 52 -4.81 -13.11 -9.97
N ALA A 53 -3.88 -12.68 -10.82
CA ALA A 53 -2.70 -11.95 -10.41
C ALA A 53 -2.85 -10.43 -10.61
N THR A 54 -2.30 -9.68 -9.68
CA THR A 54 -2.14 -8.23 -9.71
C THR A 54 -0.73 -7.86 -9.25
N GLY A 55 -0.46 -6.57 -9.08
CA GLY A 55 0.89 -6.10 -8.77
C GLY A 55 1.74 -5.83 -10.01
N TYR A 56 2.94 -5.29 -9.76
CA TYR A 56 3.99 -5.08 -10.76
C TYR A 56 4.39 -6.39 -11.45
N GLY A 57 4.44 -7.48 -10.69
CA GLY A 57 4.84 -8.79 -11.16
C GLY A 57 3.75 -9.61 -11.83
N ARG A 58 2.51 -9.11 -11.99
CA ARG A 58 1.38 -9.94 -12.48
C ARG A 58 1.63 -10.65 -13.81
N LYS A 59 2.33 -9.99 -14.74
CA LYS A 59 2.67 -10.59 -16.05
C LYS A 59 3.65 -11.75 -15.90
N LEU A 60 4.56 -11.67 -14.93
CA LEU A 60 5.47 -12.76 -14.62
C LEU A 60 4.71 -14.02 -14.20
N VAL A 61 3.61 -13.88 -13.46
CA VAL A 61 2.76 -15.01 -13.04
C VAL A 61 1.93 -15.58 -14.17
N GLN A 62 1.40 -14.70 -15.01
CA GLN A 62 0.51 -15.09 -16.11
C GLN A 62 1.18 -16.09 -17.06
N ASP A 63 2.50 -16.00 -17.20
CA ASP A 63 3.29 -16.87 -18.07
C ASP A 63 3.83 -18.14 -17.38
N LEU A 64 3.56 -18.33 -16.07
CA LEU A 64 3.98 -19.52 -15.33
C LEU A 64 2.99 -20.68 -15.52
N ASP A 65 3.54 -21.88 -15.70
CA ASP A 65 2.76 -23.11 -15.57
C ASP A 65 2.61 -23.48 -14.09
N LEU A 66 1.47 -23.08 -13.50
CA LEU A 66 1.12 -23.35 -12.10
C LEU A 66 0.17 -24.55 -11.94
N GLY A 67 -0.20 -25.23 -13.03
CA GLY A 67 -1.19 -26.31 -13.02
C GLY A 67 -2.65 -25.85 -12.97
N PHE A 68 -2.91 -24.53 -12.96
CA PHE A 68 -4.24 -23.91 -13.05
C PHE A 68 -4.17 -22.60 -13.85
N PRO A 69 -5.29 -22.14 -14.45
CA PRO A 69 -5.30 -20.90 -15.22
C PRO A 69 -5.02 -19.67 -14.36
N VAL A 70 -4.28 -18.71 -14.94
CA VAL A 70 -3.96 -17.42 -14.32
C VAL A 70 -4.47 -16.28 -15.20
N GLU A 71 -5.38 -15.49 -14.65
CA GLU A 71 -5.83 -14.23 -15.23
C GLU A 71 -5.14 -13.04 -14.55
N THR A 72 -5.25 -11.85 -15.12
CA THR A 72 -4.66 -10.65 -14.50
C THR A 72 -5.61 -9.46 -14.43
N ILE A 73 -5.45 -8.66 -13.38
CA ILE A 73 -6.08 -7.34 -13.24
C ILE A 73 -5.07 -6.29 -12.78
N THR A 74 -5.38 -5.02 -13.03
CA THR A 74 -4.56 -3.91 -12.52
C THR A 74 -4.67 -3.77 -11.00
N GLU A 75 -3.60 -3.31 -10.35
CA GLU A 75 -3.58 -3.02 -8.91
C GLU A 75 -4.67 -2.02 -8.52
N ILE A 76 -4.92 -1.03 -9.39
CA ILE A 76 -6.00 -0.04 -9.21
C ILE A 76 -7.34 -0.75 -9.03
N LYS A 77 -7.64 -1.74 -9.89
CA LYS A 77 -8.89 -2.49 -9.79
C LYS A 77 -8.88 -3.40 -8.56
N ALA A 78 -7.78 -4.09 -8.31
CA ALA A 78 -7.65 -5.02 -7.19
C ALA A 78 -7.83 -4.29 -5.84
N HIS A 79 -7.05 -3.26 -5.55
CA HIS A 79 -7.20 -2.47 -4.32
C HIS A 79 -8.58 -1.81 -4.22
N GLY A 80 -9.16 -1.34 -5.33
CA GLY A 80 -10.52 -0.81 -5.33
C GLY A 80 -11.57 -1.86 -4.88
N LEU A 81 -11.48 -3.07 -5.42
CA LEU A 81 -12.36 -4.19 -5.05
C LEU A 81 -12.16 -4.63 -3.60
N GLY A 82 -10.90 -4.87 -3.19
CA GLY A 82 -10.57 -5.30 -1.85
C GLY A 82 -10.98 -4.27 -0.79
N ALA A 83 -10.70 -2.98 -1.04
CA ALA A 83 -11.07 -1.91 -0.13
C ALA A 83 -12.59 -1.75 -0.01
N HIS A 84 -13.32 -1.83 -1.13
CA HIS A 84 -14.79 -1.77 -1.11
C HIS A 84 -15.41 -2.97 -0.38
N HIS A 85 -14.85 -4.16 -0.53
CA HIS A 85 -15.32 -5.35 0.19
C HIS A 85 -15.17 -5.20 1.70
N LEU A 86 -14.01 -4.70 2.16
CA LEU A 86 -13.72 -4.50 3.58
C LEU A 86 -14.53 -3.33 4.17
N PHE A 87 -14.70 -2.26 3.41
CA PHE A 87 -15.41 -1.05 3.84
C PHE A 87 -16.39 -0.57 2.75
N PRO A 88 -17.62 -1.14 2.68
CA PRO A 88 -18.59 -0.82 1.63
C PRO A 88 -19.01 0.66 1.57
N ALA A 89 -18.92 1.35 2.72
CA ALA A 89 -19.20 2.78 2.81
C ALA A 89 -18.08 3.66 2.25
N GLY A 90 -16.87 3.13 2.04
CA GLY A 90 -15.72 3.89 1.57
C GLY A 90 -15.94 4.54 0.21
N ARG A 91 -15.34 5.71 0.03
CA ARG A 91 -15.48 6.55 -1.17
C ARG A 91 -14.15 6.93 -1.79
N THR A 92 -13.06 6.85 -1.04
CA THR A 92 -11.72 7.07 -1.54
C THR A 92 -10.78 5.99 -1.00
N VAL A 93 -9.85 5.53 -1.82
CA VAL A 93 -8.78 4.61 -1.40
C VAL A 93 -7.44 5.32 -1.60
N LEU A 94 -6.59 5.22 -0.60
CA LEU A 94 -5.19 5.57 -0.68
C LEU A 94 -4.38 4.29 -0.49
N ASP A 95 -3.58 3.93 -1.48
CA ASP A 95 -2.57 2.88 -1.39
C ASP A 95 -1.19 3.54 -1.39
N ILE A 96 -0.41 3.35 -0.32
CA ILE A 96 1.01 3.71 -0.32
C ILE A 96 1.83 2.44 -0.16
N GLY A 97 2.30 1.94 -1.30
CA GLY A 97 3.16 0.78 -1.39
C GLY A 97 4.65 1.12 -1.23
N GLY A 98 5.47 0.13 -1.58
CA GLY A 98 6.93 0.25 -1.51
C GLY A 98 7.53 1.21 -2.53
N GLN A 99 7.01 1.26 -3.76
CA GLN A 99 7.59 2.05 -4.87
C GLN A 99 6.63 3.06 -5.48
N ASP A 100 5.34 2.99 -5.17
CA ASP A 100 4.34 3.91 -5.67
C ASP A 100 3.35 4.36 -4.61
N THR A 101 2.53 5.33 -5.01
CA THR A 101 1.36 5.80 -4.28
C THR A 101 0.21 5.90 -5.24
N LYS A 102 -0.97 5.43 -4.86
CA LYS A 102 -2.19 5.45 -5.67
C LYS A 102 -3.32 6.08 -4.86
N ALA A 103 -4.03 7.05 -5.44
CA ALA A 103 -5.26 7.60 -4.90
C ALA A 103 -6.41 7.26 -5.85
N LEU A 104 -7.48 6.70 -5.33
CA LEU A 104 -8.62 6.19 -6.10
C LEU A 104 -9.91 6.79 -5.55
N SER A 105 -10.79 7.30 -6.40
CA SER A 105 -12.19 7.52 -6.01
C SER A 105 -13.03 6.30 -6.34
N LEU A 106 -13.92 5.92 -5.43
CA LEU A 106 -14.84 4.80 -5.59
C LEU A 106 -16.26 5.32 -5.88
N LEU A 107 -16.88 4.76 -6.90
CA LEU A 107 -18.31 4.92 -7.14
C LEU A 107 -19.11 4.12 -6.08
N PRO A 108 -20.39 4.42 -5.86
CA PRO A 108 -21.23 3.66 -4.92
C PRO A 108 -21.26 2.15 -5.17
N SER A 109 -21.02 1.73 -6.41
CA SER A 109 -20.94 0.33 -6.83
C SER A 109 -19.58 -0.35 -6.52
N GLY A 110 -18.65 0.33 -5.85
CA GLY A 110 -17.28 -0.14 -5.62
C GLY A 110 -16.34 -0.05 -6.83
N ARG A 111 -16.82 0.41 -7.99
CA ARG A 111 -15.97 0.60 -9.17
C ARG A 111 -15.10 1.83 -9.01
N VAL A 112 -13.86 1.76 -9.49
CA VAL A 112 -12.95 2.92 -9.52
C VAL A 112 -13.47 3.94 -10.53
N GLY A 113 -13.65 5.18 -10.07
CA GLY A 113 -14.08 6.32 -10.90
C GLY A 113 -12.87 7.04 -11.49
N LYS A 114 -12.17 7.82 -10.65
CA LYS A 114 -10.92 8.51 -11.00
C LYS A 114 -9.77 7.86 -10.23
N PHE A 115 -8.58 7.90 -10.80
CA PHE A 115 -7.38 7.51 -10.09
C PHE A 115 -6.22 8.43 -10.45
N GLU A 116 -5.27 8.52 -9.53
CA GLU A 116 -3.96 9.11 -9.75
C GLU A 116 -2.91 8.19 -9.16
N MET A 117 -1.74 8.14 -9.78
CA MET A 117 -0.62 7.32 -9.33
C MET A 117 0.69 8.08 -9.47
N ASN A 118 1.58 7.90 -8.50
CA ASN A 118 2.98 8.27 -8.57
C ASN A 118 3.83 7.00 -8.53
N ASP A 119 4.37 6.59 -9.68
CA ASP A 119 5.21 5.39 -9.88
C ASP A 119 6.64 5.72 -10.31
N ARG A 120 6.92 6.98 -10.66
CA ARG A 120 8.24 7.41 -11.18
C ARG A 120 9.20 7.91 -10.11
N CYS A 121 8.72 8.13 -8.89
CA CYS A 121 9.47 8.81 -7.86
C CYS A 121 9.27 8.15 -6.50
N ALA A 122 10.37 7.79 -5.84
CA ALA A 122 10.35 7.23 -4.49
C ALA A 122 9.73 8.19 -3.46
N ALA A 123 9.76 9.49 -3.73
CA ALA A 123 9.18 10.48 -2.86
C ALA A 123 7.66 10.28 -2.75
N GLY A 124 7.18 10.12 -1.51
CA GLY A 124 5.78 9.80 -1.23
C GLY A 124 5.51 8.33 -0.95
N THR A 125 6.51 7.44 -1.05
CA THR A 125 6.32 5.98 -0.98
C THR A 125 7.08 5.36 0.19
N GLY A 126 6.86 4.07 0.45
CA GLY A 126 7.62 3.32 1.44
C GLY A 126 9.13 3.33 1.20
N LYS A 127 9.59 3.47 -0.06
CA LYS A 127 11.01 3.58 -0.41
C LYS A 127 11.66 4.82 0.19
N PHE A 128 10.94 5.94 0.20
CA PHE A 128 11.43 7.17 0.82
C PHE A 128 11.58 6.98 2.34
N LEU A 129 10.60 6.36 2.99
CA LEU A 129 10.68 6.05 4.43
C LEU A 129 11.83 5.10 4.74
N GLU A 130 12.04 4.07 3.90
CA GLU A 130 13.16 3.13 4.07
C GLU A 130 14.51 3.83 4.01
N TYR A 131 14.75 4.64 2.98
CA TYR A 131 16.03 5.36 2.84
C TYR A 131 16.23 6.41 3.92
N THR A 132 15.18 7.15 4.26
CA THR A 132 15.31 8.17 5.31
C THR A 132 15.50 7.56 6.68
N ALA A 133 14.85 6.44 7.01
CA ALA A 133 15.06 5.71 8.27
C ALA A 133 16.50 5.24 8.46
N GLN A 134 17.20 4.86 7.37
CA GLN A 134 18.61 4.44 7.42
C GLN A 134 19.54 5.55 7.94
N ILE A 135 19.23 6.82 7.65
CA ILE A 135 19.98 7.97 8.14
C ILE A 135 19.96 8.04 9.67
N PHE A 136 18.81 7.72 10.25
CA PHE A 136 18.62 7.66 11.71
C PHE A 136 19.11 6.34 12.30
N GLN A 137 19.52 5.37 11.46
CA GLN A 137 19.87 4.01 11.86
C GLN A 137 18.73 3.28 12.58
N ILE A 138 17.48 3.59 12.21
CA ILE A 138 16.27 3.00 12.78
C ILE A 138 15.65 2.06 11.75
N PRO A 139 15.19 0.85 12.12
CA PRO A 139 14.42 0.01 11.23
C PRO A 139 13.17 0.75 10.73
N VAL A 140 12.84 0.67 9.44
CA VAL A 140 11.70 1.41 8.84
C VAL A 140 10.37 1.16 9.56
N ARG A 141 10.16 -0.04 10.12
CA ARG A 141 8.98 -0.40 10.92
C ARG A 141 8.84 0.41 12.21
N ASP A 142 9.96 0.83 12.79
CA ASP A 142 10.02 1.57 14.06
C ASP A 142 10.08 3.09 13.81
N PHE A 143 10.38 3.51 12.57
CA PHE A 143 10.59 4.90 12.20
C PHE A 143 9.34 5.78 12.37
N GLY A 144 8.15 5.22 12.12
CA GLY A 144 6.88 5.93 12.35
C GLY A 144 6.63 6.22 13.82
N ALA A 145 6.83 5.25 14.71
CA ALA A 145 6.68 5.46 16.15
C ALA A 145 7.72 6.44 16.68
N TYR A 146 8.94 6.37 16.16
CA TYR A 146 10.01 7.33 16.47
C TYR A 146 9.63 8.77 16.10
N ALA A 147 9.09 8.98 14.88
CA ALA A 147 8.69 10.30 14.41
C ALA A 147 7.58 10.95 15.26
N LEU A 148 6.73 10.16 15.91
CA LEU A 148 5.70 10.68 16.82
C LEU A 148 6.25 11.31 18.11
N GLY A 149 7.54 11.12 18.42
CA GLY A 149 8.22 11.84 19.51
C GLY A 149 8.56 13.30 19.18
N GLY A 150 8.34 13.72 17.93
CA GLY A 150 8.54 15.08 17.46
C GLY A 150 7.35 15.99 17.77
N ASP A 151 7.62 17.27 18.02
CA ASP A 151 6.64 18.31 18.36
C ASP A 151 6.78 19.58 17.51
N LYS A 152 7.93 19.76 16.86
CA LYS A 152 8.28 20.97 16.11
C LYS A 152 9.02 20.60 14.82
N PRO A 153 8.32 20.00 13.85
CA PRO A 153 8.95 19.53 12.62
C PRO A 153 9.50 20.70 11.80
N PRO A 154 10.74 20.62 11.26
CA PRO A 154 11.23 21.59 10.31
C PRO A 154 10.48 21.44 8.98
N ILE A 155 10.52 22.49 8.15
CA ILE A 155 10.06 22.40 6.77
C ILE A 155 11.15 21.67 5.98
N ILE A 156 10.83 20.49 5.45
CA ILE A 156 11.66 19.80 4.48
C ILE A 156 11.32 20.35 3.09
N ASN A 157 12.30 20.99 2.46
CA ASN A 157 12.12 21.67 1.18
C ASN A 157 12.32 20.71 -0.01
N SER A 158 13.13 19.68 0.19
CA SER A 158 13.50 18.75 -0.87
C SER A 158 12.63 17.50 -0.86
N MET A 159 11.87 17.30 -1.95
CA MET A 159 11.11 16.05 -2.12
C MET A 159 11.96 14.93 -2.74
N CYS A 160 13.04 15.24 -3.46
CA CYS A 160 13.95 14.20 -3.96
C CYS A 160 14.60 13.46 -2.79
N THR A 161 14.48 12.14 -2.73
CA THR A 161 14.97 11.35 -1.58
C THR A 161 16.45 11.60 -1.26
N VAL A 162 17.29 11.76 -2.30
CA VAL A 162 18.72 12.05 -2.15
C VAL A 162 18.97 13.42 -1.49
N PHE A 163 18.18 14.43 -1.87
CA PHE A 163 18.30 15.76 -1.27
C PHE A 163 17.63 15.83 0.10
N ALA A 164 16.53 15.11 0.32
CA ALA A 164 15.90 14.97 1.63
C ALA A 164 16.86 14.34 2.64
N GLU A 165 17.66 13.36 2.21
CA GLU A 165 18.71 12.76 3.02
C GLU A 165 19.80 13.76 3.41
N THR A 166 20.25 14.56 2.44
CA THR A 166 21.27 15.59 2.66
C THR A 166 20.74 16.69 3.59
N GLU A 167 19.49 17.11 3.40
CA GLU A 167 18.80 18.10 4.23
C GLU A 167 18.63 17.59 5.67
N ALA A 168 18.18 16.34 5.86
CA ALA A 168 18.06 15.72 7.18
C ALA A 168 19.41 15.65 7.90
N THR A 169 20.48 15.25 7.20
CA THR A 169 21.84 15.19 7.76
C THR A 169 22.33 16.57 8.19
N SER A 170 22.09 17.60 7.37
CA SER A 170 22.42 18.99 7.70
C SER A 170 21.67 19.49 8.94
N LEU A 171 20.38 19.20 9.05
CA LEU A 171 19.56 19.56 10.21
C LEU A 171 20.05 18.88 11.50
N MET A 172 20.46 17.61 11.43
CA MET A 172 21.07 16.92 12.56
C MET A 172 22.39 17.58 12.98
N ALA A 173 23.25 17.95 12.02
CA ALA A 173 24.51 18.65 12.31
C ALA A 173 24.30 20.04 12.92
N GLN A 174 23.14 20.67 12.66
CA GLN A 174 22.72 21.94 13.28
C GLN A 174 22.09 21.76 14.68
N GLY A 175 21.97 20.52 15.17
CA GLY A 175 21.42 20.22 16.49
C GLY A 175 19.89 20.19 16.55
N VAL A 176 19.20 20.10 15.41
CA VAL A 176 17.75 19.89 15.40
C VAL A 176 17.45 18.50 15.96
N ARG A 177 16.47 18.42 16.87
CA ARG A 177 16.04 17.14 17.47
C ARG A 177 15.69 16.11 16.38
N PRO A 178 16.28 14.91 16.38
CA PRO A 178 16.07 13.97 15.28
C PRO A 178 14.62 13.49 15.14
N GLU A 179 13.83 13.42 16.22
CA GLU A 179 12.39 13.11 16.14
C GLU A 179 11.62 14.19 15.36
N ASN A 180 12.02 15.47 15.50
CA ASN A 180 11.42 16.56 14.74
C ASN A 180 11.74 16.45 13.25
N ILE A 181 12.97 16.07 12.90
CA ILE A 181 13.37 15.85 11.50
C ILE A 181 12.58 14.66 10.91
N ALA A 182 12.49 13.55 11.64
CA ALA A 182 11.70 12.39 11.26
C ALA A 182 10.22 12.77 11.02
N LEU A 183 9.62 13.54 11.91
CA LEU A 183 8.26 14.06 11.74
C LEU A 183 8.13 14.96 10.50
N GLY A 184 9.10 15.84 10.24
CA GLY A 184 9.13 16.68 9.04
C GLY A 184 9.18 15.88 7.74
N LEU A 185 9.96 14.80 7.73
CA LEU A 185 10.04 13.86 6.59
C LEU A 185 8.70 13.16 6.34
N HIS A 186 8.03 12.66 7.38
CA HIS A 186 6.69 12.07 7.25
C HIS A 186 5.65 13.09 6.80
N LEU A 187 5.69 14.32 7.34
CA LEU A 187 4.80 15.40 6.95
C LEU A 187 4.93 15.77 5.46
N SER A 188 6.16 15.69 4.91
CA SER A 188 6.39 15.91 3.48
C SER A 188 5.63 14.90 2.60
N ILE A 189 5.60 13.62 3.00
CA ILE A 189 4.84 12.56 2.35
C ILE A 189 3.34 12.84 2.50
N ALA A 190 2.87 13.10 3.73
CA ALA A 190 1.45 13.31 4.01
C ALA A 190 0.86 14.47 3.20
N ARG A 191 1.57 15.60 3.10
CA ARG A 191 1.16 16.76 2.28
C ARG A 191 1.06 16.41 0.79
N ARG A 192 2.04 15.69 0.26
CA ARG A 192 2.02 15.23 -1.14
C ARG A 192 0.83 14.33 -1.41
N THR A 193 0.58 13.40 -0.49
CA THR A 193 -0.53 12.45 -0.60
C THR A 193 -1.88 13.15 -0.49
N ALA A 194 -2.04 14.11 0.42
CA ALA A 194 -3.26 14.92 0.52
C ALA A 194 -3.55 15.69 -0.78
N ASN A 195 -2.52 16.24 -1.43
CA ASN A 195 -2.67 16.88 -2.73
C ASN A 195 -3.10 15.90 -3.83
N MET A 196 -2.61 14.66 -3.82
CA MET A 196 -3.04 13.61 -4.74
C MET A 196 -4.50 13.21 -4.50
N LEU A 197 -4.90 13.06 -3.23
CA LEU A 197 -6.28 12.78 -2.84
C LEU A 197 -7.23 13.90 -3.29
N SER A 198 -6.82 15.16 -3.17
CA SER A 198 -7.61 16.30 -3.64
C SER A 198 -7.87 16.25 -5.15
N ARG A 199 -6.86 15.87 -5.96
CA ARG A 199 -6.99 15.79 -7.43
C ARG A 199 -7.95 14.69 -7.91
N VAL A 200 -8.05 13.58 -7.17
CA VAL A 200 -9.07 12.54 -7.45
C VAL A 200 -10.44 12.87 -6.88
N GLY A 201 -10.57 13.98 -6.14
CA GLY A 201 -11.79 14.44 -5.50
C GLY A 201 -12.10 13.69 -4.22
N LEU A 202 -11.22 13.78 -3.22
CA LEU A 202 -11.36 13.15 -1.90
C LEU A 202 -12.80 13.27 -1.36
N VAL A 203 -13.42 12.11 -1.13
CA VAL A 203 -14.69 11.95 -0.41
C VAL A 203 -14.49 10.94 0.70
N LEU A 204 -14.95 11.28 1.91
CA LEU A 204 -14.92 10.38 3.06
C LEU A 204 -16.09 9.39 3.01
N PRO A 205 -15.94 8.16 3.55
CA PRO A 205 -14.75 7.66 4.22
C PRO A 205 -13.56 7.34 3.30
N LEU A 206 -12.36 7.66 3.77
CA LEU A 206 -11.07 7.32 3.16
C LEU A 206 -10.60 5.97 3.71
N ILE A 207 -10.14 5.09 2.83
CA ILE A 207 -9.53 3.81 3.21
C ILE A 207 -8.04 3.89 2.90
N PHE A 208 -7.18 3.66 3.89
CA PHE A 208 -5.73 3.69 3.74
C PHE A 208 -5.15 2.27 3.79
N VAL A 209 -4.51 1.84 2.70
CA VAL A 209 -4.00 0.48 2.46
C VAL A 209 -2.54 0.50 1.99
N GLY A 210 -1.97 -0.69 1.78
CA GLY A 210 -0.55 -0.87 1.46
C GLY A 210 0.35 -0.77 2.69
N GLY A 211 1.62 -1.16 2.57
CA GLY A 211 2.49 -1.35 3.74
C GLY A 211 2.82 -0.10 4.54
N VAL A 212 2.78 1.07 3.92
CA VAL A 212 2.95 2.33 4.67
C VAL A 212 1.74 2.62 5.56
N ALA A 213 0.58 1.98 5.32
CA ALA A 213 -0.54 2.05 6.24
C ALA A 213 -0.27 1.40 7.59
N HIS A 214 0.84 0.66 7.79
CA HIS A 214 1.30 0.24 9.13
C HIS A 214 1.97 1.36 9.93
N ASN A 215 2.44 2.43 9.26
CA ASN A 215 3.19 3.49 9.92
C ASN A 215 2.24 4.41 10.73
N PRO A 216 2.36 4.47 12.07
CA PRO A 216 1.43 5.22 12.90
C PRO A 216 1.52 6.74 12.70
N CYS A 217 2.72 7.26 12.40
CA CYS A 217 2.89 8.68 12.06
C CYS A 217 2.18 9.03 10.76
N MET A 218 2.26 8.17 9.74
CA MET A 218 1.52 8.38 8.49
C MET A 218 0.00 8.35 8.70
N ARG A 219 -0.52 7.44 9.53
CA ARG A 219 -1.96 7.41 9.88
C ARG A 219 -2.40 8.72 10.51
N GLN A 220 -1.67 9.20 11.52
CA GLN A 220 -1.99 10.45 12.22
C GLN A 220 -1.92 11.65 11.27
N LEU A 221 -0.82 11.79 10.53
CA LEU A 221 -0.64 12.91 9.61
C LEU A 221 -1.68 12.91 8.49
N LEU A 222 -2.06 11.74 7.96
CA LEU A 222 -3.14 11.67 6.96
C LEU A 222 -4.48 12.10 7.56
N SER A 223 -4.79 11.68 8.78
CA SER A 223 -5.98 12.16 9.51
C SER A 223 -5.99 13.69 9.60
N GLU A 224 -4.87 14.29 10.03
CA GLU A 224 -4.71 15.75 10.14
C GLU A 224 -4.81 16.46 8.77
N GLN A 225 -4.15 15.94 7.73
CA GLN A 225 -4.12 16.58 6.41
C GLN A 225 -5.46 16.48 5.65
N THR A 226 -6.28 15.46 5.97
CA THR A 226 -7.55 15.22 5.27
C THR A 226 -8.77 15.64 6.07
N GLY A 227 -8.62 15.90 7.37
CA GLY A 227 -9.73 16.12 8.31
C GLY A 227 -10.53 14.86 8.62
N ALA A 228 -10.07 13.68 8.18
CA ALA A 228 -10.69 12.40 8.47
C ALA A 228 -10.33 11.94 9.89
N VAL A 229 -11.23 11.20 10.54
CA VAL A 229 -11.04 10.68 11.90
C VAL A 229 -10.77 9.17 11.83
N ILE A 230 -9.65 8.72 12.40
CA ILE A 230 -9.26 7.31 12.41
C ILE A 230 -10.35 6.47 13.10
N GLY A 231 -10.83 5.43 12.41
CA GLY A 231 -11.88 4.54 12.91
C GLY A 231 -13.32 5.02 12.66
N GLU A 232 -13.51 6.24 12.17
CA GLU A 232 -14.83 6.78 11.82
C GLU A 232 -14.95 7.14 10.33
N THR A 233 -13.98 7.89 9.82
CA THR A 233 -13.95 8.35 8.42
C THR A 233 -12.60 8.15 7.73
N LEU A 234 -11.57 7.72 8.48
CA LEU A 234 -10.34 7.13 7.97
C LEU A 234 -10.26 5.68 8.45
N PHE A 235 -10.40 4.74 7.54
CA PHE A 235 -10.34 3.31 7.81
C PHE A 235 -9.01 2.73 7.37
N ILE A 236 -8.42 1.90 8.23
CA ILE A 236 -7.23 1.10 7.90
C ILE A 236 -7.63 -0.36 8.13
N PRO A 237 -7.53 -1.25 7.13
CA PRO A 237 -7.70 -2.68 7.34
C PRO A 237 -6.76 -3.23 8.42
N GLU A 238 -7.12 -4.35 9.04
CA GLU A 238 -6.21 -5.07 9.94
C GLU A 238 -4.92 -5.52 9.22
N GLU A 239 -5.08 -6.01 7.98
CA GLU A 239 -3.98 -6.41 7.09
C GLU A 239 -3.99 -5.54 5.82
N PRO A 240 -3.50 -4.30 5.87
CA PRO A 240 -3.60 -3.36 4.76
C PRO A 240 -2.84 -3.81 3.51
N ASP A 241 -1.77 -4.60 3.65
CA ASP A 241 -1.00 -5.19 2.55
C ASP A 241 -1.82 -6.20 1.73
N MET A 242 -2.71 -6.94 2.39
CA MET A 242 -3.48 -8.02 1.76
C MET A 242 -4.60 -7.51 0.85
N THR A 243 -4.87 -6.20 0.83
CA THR A 243 -6.04 -5.63 0.16
C THR A 243 -6.01 -5.89 -1.35
N GLY A 244 -4.84 -5.81 -1.98
CA GLY A 244 -4.69 -6.07 -3.42
C GLY A 244 -4.98 -7.53 -3.77
N ALA A 245 -4.34 -8.47 -3.06
CA ALA A 245 -4.58 -9.90 -3.23
C ALA A 245 -6.04 -10.28 -2.93
N LEU A 246 -6.66 -9.72 -1.89
CA LEU A 246 -8.08 -9.91 -1.61
C LEU A 246 -8.96 -9.45 -2.79
N GLY A 247 -8.69 -8.27 -3.33
CA GLY A 247 -9.41 -7.77 -4.50
C GLY A 247 -9.27 -8.64 -5.75
N ALA A 248 -8.09 -9.23 -5.94
CA ALA A 248 -7.84 -10.19 -7.00
C ALA A 248 -8.61 -11.50 -6.79
N ALA A 249 -8.66 -12.02 -5.56
CA ALA A 249 -9.42 -13.23 -5.21
C ALA A 249 -10.93 -13.03 -5.41
N LEU A 250 -11.47 -11.86 -5.01
CA LEU A 250 -12.86 -11.47 -5.24
C LEU A 250 -13.19 -11.40 -6.74
N TRP A 251 -12.25 -10.91 -7.55
CA TRP A 251 -12.42 -10.91 -9.00
C TRP A 251 -12.42 -12.34 -9.56
N ALA A 252 -11.51 -13.21 -9.10
CA ALA A 252 -11.46 -14.61 -9.51
C ALA A 252 -12.76 -15.35 -9.20
N GLU A 253 -13.33 -15.14 -8.01
CA GLU A 253 -14.63 -15.68 -7.61
C GLU A 253 -15.74 -15.24 -8.56
N SER A 254 -15.77 -13.95 -8.92
CA SER A 254 -16.78 -13.42 -9.84
C SER A 254 -16.72 -14.02 -11.25
N LEU A 255 -15.55 -14.52 -11.68
CA LEU A 255 -15.38 -15.22 -12.95
C LEU A 255 -15.82 -16.68 -12.87
N GLY A 256 -15.51 -17.38 -11.78
CA GLY A 256 -15.87 -18.79 -11.58
C GLY A 256 -17.35 -19.05 -11.25
N ALA A 257 -18.12 -18.02 -10.90
CA ALA A 257 -19.56 -18.07 -10.72
C ALA A 257 -20.36 -17.93 -12.05
N SER A 258 -19.67 -17.78 -13.19
CA SER A 258 -20.23 -17.64 -14.54
C SER A 258 -20.18 -18.97 -15.30
#